data_AF-A0A7W0RFT5-F1
#
_entry.id   AF-A0A7W0RFT5-F1
#
_cell.length_a   1.000
_cell.length_b   1.000
_cell.length_c   1.000
_cell.angle_alpha   90.00
_cell.angle_beta   90.00
_cell.angle_gamma   90.00
#
_symmetry.space_group_name_H-M   'P 1'
#
loop_
_entity.id
_entity.type
_entity.pdbx_description
1 polymer ?
#
loop_
_entity_poly.entity_id
_entity_poly.type
_entity_poly.pdbx_seq_one_letter_code
_entity_poly.pdbx_strand_id
1 'polypeptide(L)' 'GVIDPTPLVTREMPLTEAEEAYAVYDRREALKIVLRP' A
#
# COMPACT_ATOMS: atom_id res chain seq x y z
N GLY A 1 16.43 -1.54 17.64
CA GLY A 1 16.22 -1.13 16.24
C GLY A 1 14.74 -1.12 15.97
N VAL A 2 14.13 0.06 15.93
CA VAL A 2 12.71 0.22 15.60
C VAL A 2 12.66 1.37 14.61
N ILE A 3 12.38 1.03 13.35
CA ILE A 3 12.06 2.01 12.31
C ILE A 3 10.55 1.96 12.19
N ASP A 4 9.89 3.09 12.39
CA ASP A 4 8.47 3.23 12.12
C ASP A 4 8.27 3.32 10.60
N PRO A 5 7.62 2.33 9.96
CA PRO A 5 7.39 2.35 8.52
C PRO A 5 6.17 3.20 8.13
N THR A 6 5.40 3.71 9.10
CA THR A 6 4.17 4.48 8.86
C THR A 6 4.35 5.62 7.84
N PRO A 7 5.46 6.39 7.84
CA PRO A 7 5.65 7.45 6.85
C PRO A 7 5.75 6.97 5.40
N LEU A 8 6.08 5.69 5.17
CA LEU A 8 6.16 5.12 3.82
C LEU A 8 4.79 4.69 3.30
N VAL A 9 3.86 4.35 4.20
CA VAL A 9 2.51 3.87 3.87
C VAL A 9 1.65 5.03 3.43
N THR A 10 1.39 5.10 2.13
CA THR A 10 0.55 6.16 1.53
C THR A 10 -0.87 5.68 1.28
N ARG A 11 -1.14 4.37 1.38
CA ARG A 11 -2.48 3.80 1.20
C ARG A 11 -2.68 2.51 1.96
N GLU A 12 -3.88 2.31 2.46
CA GLU A 12 -4.36 1.03 2.97
C GLU A 12 -5.59 0.60 2.17
N MET A 13 -5.67 -0.68 1.82
CA MET A 13 -6.74 -1.22 0.98
C MET A 13 -7.13 -2.63 1.47
N PRO A 14 -8.38 -3.07 1.28
CA PRO A 14 -8.76 -4.44 1.60
C PRO A 14 -8.12 -5.43 0.62
N LEU A 15 -7.87 -6.67 1.07
CA LEU A 15 -7.28 -7.74 0.25
C LEU A 15 -8.16 -8.07 -0.97
N THR A 16 -9.47 -7.84 -0.89
CA THR A 16 -10.40 -8.00 -2.00
C THR A 16 -10.15 -7.03 -3.16
N GLU A 17 -9.39 -5.96 -2.93
CA GLU A 17 -9.01 -4.96 -3.94
C GLU A 17 -7.53 -5.11 -4.38
N ALA A 18 -6.92 -6.28 -4.17
CA ALA A 18 -5.51 -6.49 -4.47
C ALA A 18 -5.14 -6.15 -5.93
N GLU A 19 -6.02 -6.44 -6.89
CA GLU A 19 -5.80 -6.11 -8.31
C GLU A 19 -5.63 -4.60 -8.53
N GLU A 20 -6.55 -3.79 -7.98
CA GLU A 20 -6.45 -2.33 -8.06
C GLU A 20 -5.24 -1.81 -7.28
N ALA A 21 -4.90 -2.41 -6.14
CA ALA A 21 -3.71 -2.02 -5.38
C ALA A 21 -2.42 -2.19 -6.21
N TYR A 22 -2.30 -3.28 -6.98
CA TYR A 22 -1.18 -3.45 -7.90
C TYR A 22 -1.21 -2.43 -9.03
N ALA A 23 -2.38 -2.13 -9.60
CA ALA A 23 -2.52 -1.12 -10.65
C ALA A 23 -2.12 0.28 -10.17
N VAL A 24 -2.56 0.70 -8.98
CA VAL A 24 -2.19 1.96 -8.32
C VAL A 24 -0.68 2.03 -8.09
N TYR A 25 -0.07 0.94 -7.61
CA TYR A 25 1.37 0.87 -7.39
C TYR A 25 2.15 1.00 -8.70
N ASP A 26 1.72 0.32 -9.76
CA ASP A 26 2.34 0.38 -11.09
C ASP A 26 2.30 1.80 -11.69
N ARG A 27 1.15 2.48 -11.55
CA ARG A 27 0.97 3.88 -11.96
C ARG A 27 1.77 4.88 -11.11
N ARG A 28 2.51 4.41 -10.09
CA ARG A 28 3.27 5.24 -9.11
C ARG A 28 2.39 6.23 -8.36
N GLU A 29 1.12 5.88 -8.15
CA GLU A 29 0.16 6.71 -7.42
C GLU A 29 0.24 6.51 -5.90
N ALA A 30 0.97 5.48 -5.45
CA ALA A 30 1.25 5.21 -4.05
C ALA A 30 2.68 4.71 -3.85
N LEU A 31 3.33 5.10 -2.75
CA LEU A 31 4.68 4.68 -2.40
C LEU A 31 4.70 3.29 -1.75
N LYS A 32 3.84 3.08 -0.75
CA LYS A 32 3.62 1.78 -0.11
C LYS A 32 2.14 1.61 0.17
N ILE A 33 1.62 0.46 -0.25
CA ILE A 33 0.24 0.04 0.00
C ILE A 33 0.27 -1.12 0.99
N VAL A 34 -0.56 -1.06 2.03
CA VAL A 34 -0.79 -2.17 2.95
C VAL A 34 -2.14 -2.79 2.64
N LEU A 35 -2.15 -4.09 2.35
CA LEU A 35 -3.38 -4.87 2.21
C LEU A 35 -3.83 -5.36 3.59
N ARG A 36 -5.06 -5.04 3.95
CA ARG A 36 -5.73 -5.51 5.17
C ARG A 36 -6.59 -6.73 4.82
N PRO A 37 -6.61 -7.78 5.67
CA PRO A 37 -7.51 -8.91 5.50
C PRO A 37 -8.98 -8.49 5.35
#